data_AF-A0A4R3ZC84-F1
#
_entry.id   AF-A0A4R3ZC84-F1
#
_cell.length_a   1.000
_cell.length_b   1.000
_cell.length_c   1.000
_cell.angle_alpha   90.00
_cell.angle_beta   90.00
_cell.angle_gamma   90.00
#
_symmetry.space_group_name_H-M   'P 1'
#
loop_
_entity.id
_entity.type
_entity.pdbx_description
1 polymer ?
#
loop_
_entity_poly.entity_id
_entity_poly.type
_entity_poly.pdbx_seq_one_letter_code
_entity_poly.pdbx_strand_id
1 'polypeptide(L)'
;MARKIIREEFVKIIENQINNELSPATVQHYQILLDKGLNEQRAKESLAYFYEVYLRQNPRHSEDFKEETWLDFLNQVPVKLHNGEYSFDQFDAKQNVRKIKKRFGSIKNETKVFEAELYAIESYLMVLNDALQVSGRDAQKIIHIVMNRLLDIENQDSTDYSDFAGEDLLYMADGLEEICNPYINEELEKVLKPYVNIHEPQNFDYIFKNVFLCLNKVLDSIDFWDKEFGKDGYFRYIRQFMDSHRIMEDGPILFFNEKTLQKNIKK
;
A
#
# COMPACT_ATOMS: atom_id res chain seq x y z
N MET A 1 17.11 -3.87 3.53
CA MET A 1 17.88 -4.81 4.38
C MET A 1 17.25 -4.92 5.76
N ALA A 2 17.01 -3.81 6.47
CA ALA A 2 16.30 -3.82 7.75
C ALA A 2 14.91 -4.49 7.72
N ARG A 3 14.01 -4.08 6.81
CA ARG A 3 12.66 -4.66 6.68
C ARG A 3 12.65 -6.18 6.43
N LYS A 4 13.49 -6.66 5.51
CA LYS A 4 13.63 -8.10 5.21
C LYS A 4 14.01 -8.90 6.47
N ILE A 5 14.94 -8.40 7.27
CA ILE A 5 15.35 -9.04 8.53
C ILE A 5 14.18 -9.05 9.53
N ILE A 6 13.50 -7.91 9.72
CA ILE A 6 12.34 -7.82 10.62
C ILE A 6 11.26 -8.83 10.23
N ARG A 7 10.95 -8.90 8.94
CA ARG A 7 9.99 -9.87 8.41
C ARG A 7 10.42 -11.31 8.67
N GLU A 8 11.68 -11.64 8.41
CA GLU A 8 12.21 -12.98 8.66
C GLU A 8 12.12 -13.38 10.14
N GLU A 9 12.34 -12.45 11.07
CA GLU A 9 12.15 -12.71 12.50
C GLU A 9 10.69 -12.95 12.87
N PHE A 10 9.75 -12.15 12.33
CA PHE A 10 8.33 -12.38 12.57
C PHE A 10 7.82 -13.68 11.95
N VAL A 11 8.32 -14.07 10.77
CA VAL A 11 8.00 -15.37 10.18
C VAL A 11 8.43 -16.51 11.10
N LYS A 12 9.64 -16.45 11.68
CA LYS A 12 10.09 -17.46 12.66
C LYS A 12 9.19 -17.55 13.89
N ILE A 13 8.67 -16.42 14.38
CA ILE A 13 7.72 -16.39 15.50
C ILE A 13 6.44 -17.12 15.12
N ILE A 14 5.87 -16.83 13.95
CA ILE A 14 4.66 -17.49 13.44
C ILE A 14 4.91 -18.99 13.22
N GLU A 15 6.03 -19.37 12.64
CA GLU A 15 6.39 -20.78 12.46
C GLU A 15 6.47 -21.52 13.80
N ASN A 16 7.07 -20.89 14.81
CA ASN A 16 7.16 -21.46 16.15
C ASN A 16 5.77 -21.59 16.81
N GLN A 17 4.88 -20.61 16.60
CA GLN A 17 3.50 -20.66 17.09
C GLN A 17 2.70 -21.78 16.42
N ILE A 18 2.87 -21.99 15.12
CA ILE A 18 2.18 -23.05 14.37
C ILE A 18 2.72 -24.42 14.76
N ASN A 19 4.04 -24.62 14.68
CA ASN A 19 4.67 -25.94 14.84
C ASN A 19 4.52 -26.51 16.26
N ASN A 20 4.39 -25.64 17.27
CA ASN A 20 4.24 -26.04 18.66
C ASN A 20 2.85 -25.69 19.23
N GLU A 21 1.90 -25.32 18.37
CA GLU A 21 0.52 -24.96 18.73
C GLU A 21 0.41 -23.95 19.88
N LEU A 22 1.31 -22.96 19.92
CA LEU A 22 1.41 -21.99 21.01
C LEU A 22 0.31 -20.91 20.95
N SER A 23 -0.34 -20.74 19.80
CA SER A 23 -1.44 -19.79 19.60
C SER A 23 -2.52 -20.44 18.74
N PRO A 24 -3.64 -20.87 19.34
CA PRO A 24 -4.80 -21.37 18.61
C PRO A 24 -5.32 -20.41 17.53
N ALA A 25 -5.30 -19.10 17.77
CA ALA A 25 -5.71 -18.06 16.83
C ALA A 25 -4.80 -18.04 15.60
N THR A 26 -3.47 -18.12 15.79
CA THR A 26 -2.51 -18.20 14.68
C THR A 26 -2.70 -19.49 13.89
N VAL A 27 -2.87 -20.64 14.54
CA VAL A 27 -3.09 -21.93 13.85
C VAL A 27 -4.39 -21.92 13.04
N GLN A 28 -5.48 -21.42 13.63
CA GLN A 28 -6.77 -21.29 12.95
C GLN A 28 -6.65 -20.39 11.71
N HIS A 29 -6.04 -19.21 11.85
CA HIS A 29 -5.92 -18.27 10.73
C HIS A 29 -4.93 -18.73 9.67
N TYR A 30 -3.89 -19.47 10.05
CA TYR A 30 -3.02 -20.16 9.11
C TYR A 30 -3.83 -21.10 8.22
N GLN A 31 -4.70 -21.92 8.81
CA GLN A 31 -5.57 -22.81 8.02
C GLN A 31 -6.54 -22.04 7.13
N ILE A 32 -7.14 -20.94 7.63
CA ILE A 32 -8.01 -20.07 6.82
C ILE A 32 -7.27 -19.53 5.58
N LEU A 33 -6.00 -19.14 5.72
CA LEU A 33 -5.18 -18.65 4.61
C LEU A 33 -4.91 -19.75 3.58
N LEU A 34 -4.59 -20.97 4.03
CA LEU A 34 -4.40 -22.13 3.15
C LEU A 34 -5.68 -22.50 2.41
N ASP A 35 -6.82 -22.53 3.11
CA ASP A 35 -8.13 -22.87 2.54
C ASP A 35 -8.57 -21.84 1.49
N LYS A 36 -8.14 -20.59 1.63
CA LYS A 36 -8.34 -19.53 0.63
C LYS A 36 -7.39 -19.62 -0.57
N GLY A 37 -6.42 -20.53 -0.54
CA GLY A 37 -5.52 -20.81 -1.67
C GLY A 37 -4.14 -20.17 -1.58
N LEU A 38 -3.72 -19.65 -0.42
CA LEU A 38 -2.31 -19.30 -0.21
C LEU A 38 -1.48 -20.57 -0.04
N ASN A 39 -0.24 -20.54 -0.53
CA ASN A 39 0.75 -21.54 -0.14
C ASN A 39 1.27 -21.27 1.29
N GLU A 40 1.92 -22.27 1.89
CA GLU A 40 2.41 -22.19 3.29
C GLU A 40 3.30 -20.98 3.55
N GLN A 41 4.23 -20.70 2.63
CA GLN A 41 5.17 -19.60 2.78
C GLN A 41 4.45 -18.26 2.84
N ARG A 42 3.52 -18.02 1.91
CA ARG A 42 2.75 -16.77 1.84
C ARG A 42 1.76 -16.63 3.00
N ALA A 43 1.17 -17.74 3.45
CA ALA A 43 0.32 -17.73 4.64
C ALA A 43 1.11 -17.30 5.90
N LYS A 44 2.33 -17.84 6.08
CA LYS A 44 3.22 -17.44 7.18
C LYS A 44 3.66 -15.98 7.07
N GLU A 45 4.02 -15.52 5.88
CA GLU A 45 4.39 -14.11 5.65
C GLU A 45 3.24 -13.14 5.92
N SER A 46 2.01 -13.51 5.55
CA SER A 46 0.80 -12.72 5.85
C SER A 46 0.59 -12.60 7.36
N LEU A 47 0.61 -13.73 8.07
CA LEU A 47 0.49 -13.74 9.53
C LEU A 47 1.62 -12.98 10.23
N ALA A 48 2.84 -13.06 9.71
CA ALA A 48 3.98 -12.33 10.25
C ALA A 48 3.78 -10.81 10.14
N TYR A 49 3.25 -10.35 9.00
CA TYR A 49 2.89 -8.95 8.81
C TYR A 49 1.77 -8.53 9.78
N PHE A 50 0.70 -9.31 9.88
CA PHE A 50 -0.42 -9.04 10.80
C PHE A 50 0.06 -8.96 12.25
N TYR A 51 0.93 -9.87 12.66
CA TYR A 51 1.47 -9.91 14.01
C TYR A 51 2.35 -8.70 14.32
N GLU A 52 3.16 -8.27 13.36
CA GLU A 52 3.92 -7.03 13.48
C GLU A 52 3.02 -5.80 13.64
N VAL A 53 1.98 -5.68 12.80
CA VAL A 53 1.01 -4.57 12.87
C VAL A 53 0.34 -4.57 14.24
N TYR A 54 -0.13 -5.72 14.69
CA TYR A 54 -0.76 -5.90 15.99
C TYR A 54 0.13 -5.41 17.15
N LEU A 55 1.40 -5.82 17.18
CA LEU A 55 2.34 -5.41 18.23
C LEU A 55 2.64 -3.90 18.19
N ARG A 56 2.77 -3.32 16.99
CA ARG A 56 3.13 -1.90 16.83
C ARG A 56 1.97 -0.95 17.09
N GLN A 57 0.73 -1.37 16.85
CA GLN A 57 -0.47 -0.63 17.25
C GLN A 57 -0.70 -0.66 18.77
N ASN A 58 -0.08 -1.61 19.45
CA ASN A 58 -0.27 -1.88 20.86
C ASN A 58 1.06 -1.83 21.65
N PRO A 59 1.81 -0.72 21.65
CA PRO A 59 3.14 -0.68 22.26
C PRO A 59 3.12 -0.94 23.78
N ARG A 60 2.01 -0.65 24.47
CA ARG A 60 1.81 -1.01 25.89
C ARG A 60 1.54 -2.51 26.12
N HIS A 61 1.22 -3.28 25.08
CA HIS A 61 1.07 -4.73 25.12
C HIS A 61 2.37 -5.48 24.82
N SER A 62 3.49 -4.77 24.61
CA SER A 62 4.81 -5.40 24.55
C SER A 62 5.16 -6.15 25.85
N GLU A 63 4.46 -5.88 26.95
CA GLU A 63 4.63 -6.62 28.21
C GLU A 63 3.80 -7.90 28.32
N ASP A 64 2.70 -8.09 27.57
CA ASP A 64 1.93 -9.35 27.58
C ASP A 64 1.15 -9.54 26.27
N PHE A 65 1.64 -10.42 25.38
CA PHE A 65 0.83 -10.97 24.29
C PHE A 65 -0.41 -11.64 24.86
N LYS A 66 -1.60 -11.24 24.39
CA LYS A 66 -2.88 -11.83 24.79
C LYS A 66 -3.54 -12.48 23.58
N GLU A 67 -3.84 -13.75 23.73
CA GLU A 67 -4.46 -14.57 22.69
C GLU A 67 -5.82 -14.02 22.25
N GLU A 68 -6.64 -13.56 23.21
CA GLU A 68 -7.98 -13.01 22.94
C GLU A 68 -7.92 -11.77 22.06
N THR A 69 -7.05 -10.80 22.39
CA THR A 69 -6.93 -9.55 21.60
C THR A 69 -6.22 -9.78 20.27
N TRP A 70 -5.36 -10.80 20.17
CA TRP A 70 -4.77 -11.23 18.91
C TRP A 70 -5.82 -11.85 17.99
N LEU A 71 -6.68 -12.71 18.53
CA LEU A 71 -7.80 -13.30 17.80
C LEU A 71 -8.78 -12.23 17.32
N ASP A 72 -9.15 -11.28 18.20
CA ASP A 72 -10.02 -10.16 17.85
C ASP A 72 -9.43 -9.31 16.73
N PHE A 73 -8.12 -9.07 16.75
CA PHE A 73 -7.41 -8.39 15.68
C PHE A 73 -7.47 -9.20 14.38
N LEU A 74 -7.08 -10.47 14.40
CA LEU A 74 -7.07 -11.33 13.21
C LEU A 74 -8.44 -11.43 12.53
N ASN A 75 -9.52 -11.49 13.31
CA ASN A 75 -10.90 -11.52 12.81
C ASN A 75 -11.31 -10.24 12.05
N GLN A 76 -10.62 -9.12 12.29
CA GLN A 76 -10.88 -7.84 11.62
C GLN A 76 -10.02 -7.64 10.37
N VAL A 77 -8.90 -8.37 10.25
CA VAL A 77 -7.99 -8.18 9.12
C VAL A 77 -8.55 -8.83 7.86
N PRO A 78 -8.69 -8.08 6.74
CA PRO A 78 -9.14 -8.66 5.49
C PRO A 78 -8.05 -9.57 4.90
N VAL A 79 -8.39 -10.85 4.74
CA VAL A 79 -7.53 -11.78 4.00
C VAL A 79 -7.68 -11.54 2.50
N LYS A 80 -6.57 -11.14 1.85
CA LYS A 80 -6.50 -10.86 0.42
C LYS A 80 -5.63 -11.89 -0.29
N LEU A 81 -6.02 -12.23 -1.52
CA LEU A 81 -5.24 -13.10 -2.41
C LEU A 81 -4.47 -12.21 -3.38
N HIS A 82 -3.15 -12.31 -3.37
CA HIS A 82 -2.29 -11.59 -4.32
C HIS A 82 -1.72 -12.57 -5.35
N ASN A 83 -2.60 -13.36 -5.95
CA ASN A 83 -2.29 -14.30 -7.03
C ASN A 83 -2.79 -13.70 -8.34
N GLY A 84 -2.14 -14.04 -9.45
CA GLY A 84 -2.57 -13.62 -10.79
C GLY A 84 -2.04 -14.52 -11.88
N GLU A 85 -2.55 -14.33 -13.08
CA GLU A 85 -2.14 -15.06 -14.29
C GLU A 85 -0.76 -14.65 -14.79
N TYR A 86 -0.41 -13.36 -14.65
CA TYR A 86 0.84 -12.80 -15.15
C TYR A 86 1.85 -12.56 -14.02
N SER A 87 3.12 -12.88 -14.24
CA SER A 87 4.20 -12.50 -13.32
C SER A 87 4.58 -11.02 -13.49
N PHE A 88 4.86 -10.33 -12.38
CA PHE A 88 5.40 -8.98 -12.41
C PHE A 88 6.84 -8.91 -11.93
N ASP A 89 7.67 -8.16 -12.64
CA ASP A 89 9.06 -7.95 -12.26
C ASP A 89 9.52 -6.48 -12.30
N GLN A 90 10.83 -6.28 -12.10
CA GLN A 90 11.44 -4.96 -12.12
C GLN A 90 11.45 -4.28 -13.51
N PHE A 91 11.44 -5.07 -14.59
CA PHE A 91 11.31 -4.57 -15.95
C PHE A 91 9.89 -4.05 -16.19
N ASP A 92 8.86 -4.79 -15.79
CA ASP A 92 7.46 -4.39 -15.90
C ASP A 92 7.19 -3.08 -15.15
N ALA A 93 7.69 -2.96 -13.91
CA ALA A 93 7.64 -1.72 -13.14
C ALA A 93 8.18 -0.50 -13.91
N LYS A 94 9.33 -0.66 -14.58
CA LYS A 94 9.94 0.41 -15.40
C LYS A 94 9.14 0.68 -16.68
N GLN A 95 8.59 -0.35 -17.31
CA GLN A 95 7.76 -0.19 -18.50
C GLN A 95 6.47 0.55 -18.18
N ASN A 96 5.81 0.23 -17.08
CA ASN A 96 4.60 0.91 -16.64
C ASN A 96 4.84 2.41 -16.42
N VAL A 97 5.91 2.78 -15.71
CA VAL A 97 6.30 4.19 -15.57
C VAL A 97 6.45 4.89 -16.92
N ARG A 98 7.14 4.25 -17.88
CA ARG A 98 7.33 4.83 -19.23
C ARG A 98 6.02 4.96 -19.99
N LYS A 99 5.17 3.93 -19.98
CA LYS A 99 3.84 3.92 -20.62
C LYS A 99 2.97 5.04 -20.05
N ILE A 100 2.92 5.16 -18.73
CA ILE A 100 2.13 6.15 -18.02
C ILE A 100 2.64 7.57 -18.30
N LYS A 101 3.96 7.79 -18.23
CA LYS A 101 4.54 9.11 -18.58
C LYS A 101 4.28 9.49 -20.05
N LYS A 102 4.28 8.52 -20.96
CA LYS A 102 3.91 8.73 -22.37
C LYS A 102 2.42 9.07 -22.54
N ARG A 103 1.53 8.42 -21.79
CA ARG A 103 0.07 8.60 -21.88
C ARG A 103 -0.41 9.89 -21.22
N PHE A 104 0.09 10.21 -20.03
CA PHE A 104 -0.45 11.30 -19.21
C PHE A 104 0.52 12.46 -18.97
N GLY A 105 1.80 12.31 -19.29
CA GLY A 105 2.85 13.30 -19.02
C GLY A 105 3.48 13.14 -17.63
N SER A 106 3.97 14.24 -17.05
CA SER A 106 4.63 14.23 -15.74
C SER A 106 4.47 15.58 -15.03
N ILE A 107 4.39 15.56 -13.70
CA ILE A 107 4.31 16.78 -12.88
C ILE A 107 5.73 17.37 -12.74
N LYS A 108 6.01 18.44 -13.50
CA LYS A 108 7.27 19.17 -13.41
C LYS A 108 7.25 20.23 -12.30
N ASN A 109 6.58 21.35 -12.56
CA ASN A 109 6.61 22.55 -11.69
C ASN A 109 5.26 22.89 -11.03
N GLU A 110 4.17 22.25 -11.47
CA GLU A 110 2.80 22.54 -11.01
C GLU A 110 2.40 21.72 -9.78
N THR A 111 3.32 21.47 -8.86
CA THR A 111 3.05 20.63 -7.67
C THR A 111 1.94 21.20 -6.80
N LYS A 112 1.79 22.53 -6.73
CA LYS A 112 0.70 23.20 -6.00
C LYS A 112 -0.68 22.77 -6.48
N VAL A 113 -0.84 22.47 -7.77
CA VAL A 113 -2.13 22.00 -8.31
C VAL A 113 -2.42 20.59 -7.84
N PHE A 114 -1.43 19.80 -7.42
CA PHE A 114 -1.60 18.42 -6.95
C PHE A 114 -1.33 18.27 -5.45
N GLU A 115 -1.30 19.37 -4.70
CA GLU A 115 -0.86 19.38 -3.30
C GLU A 115 -1.68 18.43 -2.42
N ALA A 116 -3.01 18.44 -2.54
CA ALA A 116 -3.88 17.58 -1.76
C ALA A 116 -3.76 16.09 -2.15
N GLU A 117 -3.63 15.79 -3.45
CA GLU A 117 -3.43 14.45 -3.98
C GLU A 117 -2.07 13.86 -3.57
N LEU A 118 -1.01 14.66 -3.66
CA LEU A 118 0.32 14.29 -3.20
C LEU A 118 0.30 14.07 -1.70
N TYR A 119 -0.29 14.99 -0.93
CA TYR A 119 -0.38 14.87 0.52
C TYR A 119 -1.07 13.57 0.96
N ALA A 120 -2.12 13.12 0.27
CA ALA A 120 -2.78 11.84 0.56
C ALA A 120 -1.82 10.63 0.43
N ILE A 121 -1.11 10.54 -0.71
CA ILE A 121 -0.16 9.44 -0.97
C ILE A 121 1.04 9.52 -0.01
N GLU A 122 1.64 10.70 0.13
CA GLU A 122 2.84 10.89 0.93
C GLU A 122 2.58 10.68 2.42
N SER A 123 1.40 11.08 2.92
CA SER A 123 0.97 10.82 4.30
C SER A 123 0.88 9.33 4.59
N TYR A 124 0.31 8.55 3.67
CA TYR A 124 0.24 7.09 3.82
C TYR A 124 1.63 6.45 3.89
N LEU A 125 2.51 6.82 2.96
CA LEU A 125 3.89 6.31 2.94
C LEU A 125 4.68 6.73 4.18
N MET A 126 4.43 7.94 4.70
CA MET A 126 5.05 8.46 5.91
C MET A 126 4.61 7.65 7.14
N VAL A 127 3.32 7.32 7.25
CA VAL A 127 2.80 6.41 8.28
C VAL A 127 3.48 5.04 8.20
N LEU A 128 3.63 4.47 6.99
CA LEU A 128 4.33 3.20 6.82
C LEU A 128 5.82 3.28 7.20
N ASN A 129 6.50 4.39 6.91
CA ASN A 129 7.88 4.59 7.31
C ASN A 129 8.02 4.62 8.84
N ASP A 130 7.17 5.38 9.53
CA ASP A 130 7.23 5.51 10.98
C ASP A 130 6.74 4.28 11.73
N ALA A 131 5.58 3.75 11.33
CA ALA A 131 5.00 2.60 11.99
C ALA A 131 5.79 1.33 11.66
N LEU A 132 6.19 1.10 10.40
CA LEU A 132 6.65 -0.21 9.93
C LEU A 132 8.06 -0.21 9.32
N GLN A 133 8.78 0.91 9.44
CA GLN A 133 10.17 1.06 8.96
C GLN A 133 10.32 0.78 7.45
N VAL A 134 9.29 1.12 6.66
CA VAL A 134 9.33 1.06 5.19
C VAL A 134 10.42 2.00 4.66
N SER A 135 11.35 1.47 3.88
CA SER A 135 12.42 2.26 3.26
C SER A 135 11.96 2.94 1.97
N GLY A 136 12.73 3.90 1.45
CA GLY A 136 12.44 4.54 0.16
C GLY A 136 12.26 3.52 -0.98
N ARG A 137 13.11 2.47 -0.99
CA ARG A 137 13.01 1.35 -1.94
C ARG A 137 11.74 0.53 -1.77
N ASP A 138 11.30 0.30 -0.54
CA ASP A 138 10.08 -0.46 -0.26
C ASP A 138 8.84 0.36 -0.70
N ALA A 139 8.84 1.68 -0.45
CA ALA A 139 7.82 2.60 -0.93
C ALA A 139 7.73 2.61 -2.47
N GLN A 140 8.87 2.58 -3.18
CA GLN A 140 8.87 2.44 -4.65
C GLN A 140 8.17 1.16 -5.10
N LYS A 141 8.44 0.02 -4.45
CA LYS A 141 7.77 -1.25 -4.78
C LYS A 141 6.27 -1.16 -4.55
N ILE A 142 5.85 -0.64 -3.41
CA ILE A 142 4.43 -0.42 -3.07
C ILE A 142 3.74 0.42 -4.17
N ILE A 143 4.35 1.54 -4.56
CA ILE A 143 3.82 2.40 -5.63
C ILE A 143 3.74 1.64 -6.97
N HIS A 144 4.77 0.89 -7.34
CA HIS A 144 4.77 0.11 -8.58
C HIS A 144 3.68 -0.96 -8.61
N ILE A 145 3.42 -1.64 -7.49
CA ILE A 145 2.33 -2.60 -7.36
C ILE A 145 0.99 -1.90 -7.59
N VAL A 146 0.71 -0.79 -6.90
CA VAL A 146 -0.54 -0.04 -7.08
C VAL A 146 -0.71 0.45 -8.51
N MET A 147 0.36 1.01 -9.11
CA MET A 147 0.32 1.42 -10.51
C MET A 147 0.00 0.25 -11.45
N ASN A 148 0.54 -0.94 -11.21
CA ASN A 148 0.24 -2.10 -12.03
C ASN A 148 -1.20 -2.59 -11.82
N ARG A 149 -1.67 -2.71 -10.58
CA ARG A 149 -3.05 -3.12 -10.28
C ARG A 149 -4.09 -2.20 -10.92
N LEU A 150 -3.85 -0.89 -10.94
CA LEU A 150 -4.70 0.05 -11.66
C LEU A 150 -4.71 -0.21 -13.17
N LEU A 151 -3.57 -0.55 -13.77
CA LEU A 151 -3.50 -0.94 -15.19
C LEU A 151 -4.16 -2.31 -15.45
N ASP A 152 -4.02 -3.25 -14.52
CA ASP A 152 -4.67 -4.57 -14.60
C ASP A 152 -6.19 -4.42 -14.64
N ILE A 153 -6.75 -3.49 -13.84
CA ILE A 153 -8.18 -3.14 -13.88
C ILE A 153 -8.60 -2.65 -15.29
N GLU A 154 -7.78 -1.81 -15.93
CA GLU A 154 -8.07 -1.32 -17.29
C GLU A 154 -8.04 -2.45 -18.32
N ASN A 155 -7.06 -3.35 -18.21
CA ASN A 155 -6.83 -4.42 -19.16
C ASN A 155 -7.63 -5.69 -18.88
N GLN A 156 -8.30 -5.76 -17.72
CA GLN A 156 -8.96 -6.96 -17.18
C GLN A 156 -7.97 -8.11 -16.93
N ASP A 157 -6.75 -7.76 -16.49
CA ASP A 157 -5.69 -8.70 -16.15
C ASP A 157 -5.66 -9.01 -14.64
N SER A 158 -4.90 -10.04 -14.28
CA SER A 158 -4.55 -10.32 -12.88
C SER A 158 -3.07 -10.66 -12.78
N THR A 159 -2.39 -10.07 -11.80
CA THR A 159 -0.93 -10.13 -11.70
C THR A 159 -0.47 -10.75 -10.39
N ASP A 160 0.46 -11.69 -10.47
CA ASP A 160 1.21 -12.25 -9.36
C ASP A 160 2.50 -11.46 -9.12
N TYR A 161 2.68 -11.01 -7.89
CA TYR A 161 3.81 -10.20 -7.45
C TYR A 161 4.84 -10.97 -6.63
N SER A 162 4.71 -12.30 -6.53
CA SER A 162 5.56 -13.16 -5.69
C SER A 162 7.06 -12.97 -5.93
N ASP A 163 7.48 -12.72 -7.17
CA ASP A 163 8.89 -12.49 -7.53
C ASP A 163 9.36 -11.05 -7.26
N PHE A 164 8.41 -10.13 -7.07
CA PHE A 164 8.69 -8.71 -6.89
C PHE A 164 8.69 -8.28 -5.42
N ALA A 165 7.75 -8.79 -4.63
CA ALA A 165 7.50 -8.37 -3.26
C ALA A 165 6.96 -9.53 -2.40
N GLY A 166 7.24 -9.50 -1.09
CA GLY A 166 6.60 -10.40 -0.14
C GLY A 166 5.28 -9.84 0.36
N GLU A 167 4.50 -10.65 1.07
CA GLU A 167 3.14 -10.31 1.50
C GLU A 167 3.04 -9.01 2.28
N ASP A 168 4.06 -8.69 3.09
CA ASP A 168 4.09 -7.47 3.87
C ASP A 168 3.95 -6.21 2.99
N LEU A 169 4.67 -6.15 1.87
CA LEU A 169 4.56 -5.02 0.95
C LEU A 169 3.27 -5.07 0.11
N LEU A 170 2.69 -6.26 -0.11
CA LEU A 170 1.43 -6.41 -0.84
C LEU A 170 0.26 -5.89 -0.01
N TYR A 171 0.20 -6.20 1.28
CA TYR A 171 -0.79 -5.60 2.19
C TYR A 171 -0.59 -4.10 2.36
N MET A 172 0.66 -3.61 2.35
CA MET A 172 0.91 -2.17 2.33
C MET A 172 0.47 -1.52 1.01
N ALA A 173 0.57 -2.23 -0.12
CA ALA A 173 0.05 -1.76 -1.40
C ALA A 173 -1.49 -1.75 -1.42
N ASP A 174 -2.14 -2.71 -0.77
CA ASP A 174 -3.59 -2.73 -0.62
C ASP A 174 -4.10 -1.44 0.06
N GLY A 175 -3.47 -1.01 1.15
CA GLY A 175 -3.89 0.22 1.83
C GLY A 175 -3.64 1.47 0.99
N LEU A 176 -2.55 1.53 0.21
CA LEU A 176 -2.31 2.63 -0.73
C LEU A 176 -3.35 2.63 -1.85
N GLU A 177 -3.72 1.46 -2.34
CA GLU A 177 -4.77 1.30 -3.35
C GLU A 177 -6.12 1.75 -2.79
N GLU A 178 -6.48 1.35 -1.58
CA GLU A 178 -7.76 1.72 -0.94
C GLU A 178 -7.93 3.23 -0.80
N ILE A 179 -6.86 4.01 -0.56
CA ILE A 179 -6.98 5.47 -0.48
C ILE A 179 -7.10 6.15 -1.86
N CYS A 180 -6.88 5.45 -2.96
CA CYS A 180 -6.89 6.02 -4.33
C CYS A 180 -7.79 5.30 -5.35
N ASN A 181 -8.37 4.15 -5.01
CA ASN A 181 -9.18 3.34 -5.92
C ASN A 181 -10.67 3.34 -5.52
N PRO A 182 -11.54 4.07 -6.23
CA PRO A 182 -12.97 4.12 -5.92
C PRO A 182 -13.71 2.81 -6.20
N TYR A 183 -13.10 1.83 -6.86
CA TYR A 183 -13.75 0.54 -7.12
C TYR A 183 -13.74 -0.37 -5.90
N ILE A 184 -12.84 -0.11 -4.94
CA ILE A 184 -12.71 -0.91 -3.71
C ILE A 184 -12.92 -0.07 -2.43
N ASN A 185 -13.13 1.24 -2.58
CA ASN A 185 -13.41 2.14 -1.47
C ASN A 185 -14.70 2.92 -1.72
N GLU A 186 -15.74 2.57 -0.95
CA GLU A 186 -17.08 3.18 -1.08
C GLU A 186 -17.09 4.69 -0.81
N GLU A 187 -16.21 5.20 0.05
CA GLU A 187 -16.13 6.64 0.35
C GLU A 187 -15.63 7.41 -0.87
N LEU A 188 -14.61 6.87 -1.54
CA LEU A 188 -14.11 7.43 -2.81
C LEU A 188 -15.17 7.32 -3.92
N GLU A 189 -15.89 6.20 -4.02
CA GLU A 189 -17.02 6.06 -4.94
C GLU A 189 -18.05 7.17 -4.69
N LYS A 190 -18.51 7.34 -3.44
CA LYS A 190 -19.53 8.33 -3.08
C LYS A 190 -19.12 9.74 -3.47
N VAL A 191 -17.84 10.06 -3.30
CA VAL A 191 -17.27 11.36 -3.64
C VAL A 191 -17.18 11.58 -5.16
N LEU A 192 -16.88 10.55 -5.95
CA LEU A 192 -16.72 10.65 -7.41
C LEU A 192 -18.02 10.50 -8.21
N LYS A 193 -18.97 9.72 -7.74
CA LYS A 193 -20.23 9.38 -8.44
C LYS A 193 -21.04 10.59 -8.96
N PRO A 194 -21.07 11.76 -8.28
CA PRO A 194 -21.75 12.95 -8.83
C PRO A 194 -21.09 13.53 -10.09
N TYR A 195 -19.83 13.20 -10.35
CA TYR A 195 -19.01 13.79 -11.43
C TYR A 195 -18.77 12.84 -12.59
N VAL A 196 -18.78 11.53 -12.34
CA VAL A 196 -18.46 10.51 -13.33
C VAL A 196 -19.17 9.19 -13.02
N ASN A 197 -19.60 8.47 -14.07
CA ASN A 197 -20.05 7.10 -13.92
C ASN A 197 -18.82 6.18 -13.77
N ILE A 198 -18.54 5.74 -12.54
CA ILE A 198 -17.33 4.98 -12.21
C ILE A 198 -17.28 3.58 -12.83
N HIS A 199 -18.42 3.03 -13.26
CA HIS A 199 -18.47 1.67 -13.82
C HIS A 199 -18.35 1.64 -15.36
N GLU A 200 -18.18 2.80 -15.99
CA GLU A 200 -18.01 2.91 -17.44
C GLU A 200 -16.53 2.86 -17.83
N PRO A 201 -16.07 1.87 -18.62
CA PRO A 201 -14.65 1.72 -18.97
C PRO A 201 -14.02 2.97 -19.59
N GLN A 202 -14.77 3.74 -20.39
CA GLN A 202 -14.30 4.99 -20.99
C GLN A 202 -13.87 6.06 -19.97
N ASN A 203 -14.32 5.96 -18.72
CA ASN A 203 -14.04 6.92 -17.67
C ASN A 203 -12.75 6.58 -16.88
N PHE A 204 -12.06 5.49 -17.21
CA PHE A 204 -10.83 5.09 -16.53
C PHE A 204 -9.79 6.21 -16.45
N ASP A 205 -9.51 6.87 -17.59
CA ASP A 205 -8.54 7.99 -17.63
C ASP A 205 -9.01 9.20 -16.83
N TYR A 206 -10.31 9.47 -16.79
CA TYR A 206 -10.86 10.56 -15.97
C TYR A 206 -10.59 10.30 -14.49
N ILE A 207 -10.78 9.06 -14.05
CA ILE A 207 -10.64 8.64 -12.67
C ILE A 207 -9.16 8.59 -12.28
N PHE A 208 -8.35 7.83 -13.01
CA PHE A 208 -7.01 7.44 -12.55
C PHE A 208 -5.85 8.29 -13.08
N LYS A 209 -6.05 9.18 -14.06
CA LYS A 209 -4.95 10.01 -14.59
C LYS A 209 -4.21 10.76 -13.49
N ASN A 210 -4.93 11.41 -12.58
CA ASN A 210 -4.29 12.20 -11.52
C ASN A 210 -3.60 11.29 -10.49
N VAL A 211 -4.16 10.11 -10.20
CA VAL A 211 -3.54 9.08 -9.36
C VAL A 211 -2.19 8.69 -9.95
N PHE A 212 -2.16 8.32 -11.23
CA PHE A 212 -0.93 7.97 -11.95
C PHE A 212 0.12 9.08 -12.00
N LEU A 213 -0.32 10.33 -12.21
CA LEU A 213 0.59 11.48 -12.21
C LEU A 213 1.23 11.70 -10.84
N CYS A 214 0.44 11.58 -9.75
CA CYS A 214 0.94 11.76 -8.39
C CYS A 214 1.85 10.61 -7.97
N LEU A 215 1.48 9.35 -8.25
CA LEU A 215 2.34 8.18 -7.98
C LEU A 215 3.70 8.29 -8.69
N ASN A 216 3.73 8.68 -9.97
CA ASN A 216 4.98 8.94 -10.67
C ASN A 216 5.79 10.08 -10.06
N LYS A 217 5.12 11.16 -9.61
CA LYS A 217 5.81 12.29 -8.99
C LYS A 217 6.46 11.88 -7.67
N VAL A 218 5.79 11.05 -6.88
CA VAL A 218 6.34 10.51 -5.64
C VAL A 218 7.52 9.59 -5.94
N LEU A 219 7.46 8.73 -6.97
CA LEU A 219 8.61 7.93 -7.41
C LEU A 219 9.81 8.80 -7.77
N ASP A 220 9.60 9.85 -8.59
CA ASP A 220 10.65 10.79 -8.98
C ASP A 220 11.23 11.53 -7.75
N SER A 221 10.38 11.84 -6.76
CA SER A 221 10.78 12.47 -5.50
C SER A 221 11.62 11.53 -4.64
N ILE A 222 11.23 10.26 -4.54
CA ILE A 222 12.00 9.24 -3.81
C ILE A 222 13.40 9.11 -4.42
N ASP A 223 13.48 8.91 -5.74
CA ASP A 223 14.75 8.78 -6.45
C ASP A 223 15.66 9.99 -6.25
N PHE A 224 15.09 11.21 -6.32
CA PHE A 224 15.84 12.44 -6.14
C PHE A 224 16.39 12.56 -4.71
N TRP A 225 15.53 12.48 -3.70
CA TRP A 225 15.94 12.74 -2.32
C TRP A 225 16.80 11.63 -1.73
N ASP A 226 16.59 10.37 -2.12
CA ASP A 226 17.47 9.27 -1.70
C ASP A 226 18.86 9.39 -2.34
N LYS A 227 18.96 10.01 -3.52
CA LYS A 227 20.25 10.34 -4.14
C LYS A 227 20.93 11.52 -3.43
N GLU A 228 20.20 12.57 -3.11
CA GLU A 228 20.76 13.79 -2.51
C GLU A 228 21.12 13.63 -1.03
N PHE A 229 20.28 12.94 -0.25
CA PHE A 229 20.48 12.78 1.20
C PHE A 229 20.95 11.38 1.60
N GLY A 230 21.11 10.45 0.65
CA GLY A 230 21.41 9.05 0.92
C GLY A 230 20.17 8.26 1.33
N LYS A 231 20.37 7.00 1.76
CA LYS A 231 19.28 6.05 2.10
C LYS A 231 18.18 6.71 2.95
N ASP A 232 16.93 6.56 2.52
CA ASP A 232 15.74 7.14 3.19
C ASP A 232 15.81 8.67 3.28
N GLY A 233 16.42 9.31 2.30
CA GLY A 233 16.49 10.75 2.14
C GLY A 233 15.12 11.36 1.88
N TYR A 234 14.29 10.67 1.10
CA TYR A 234 12.90 11.07 0.84
C TYR A 234 12.09 11.22 2.13
N PHE A 235 12.10 10.22 3.00
CA PHE A 235 11.37 10.26 4.25
C PHE A 235 11.87 11.35 5.21
N ARG A 236 13.18 11.60 5.24
CA ARG A 236 13.74 12.74 5.98
C ARG A 236 13.32 14.10 5.42
N TYR A 237 13.10 14.19 4.12
CA TYR A 237 12.58 15.39 3.48
C TYR A 237 11.10 15.60 3.84
N ILE A 238 10.22 14.63 3.55
CA ILE A 238 8.77 14.81 3.75
C ILE A 238 8.36 14.95 5.23
N ARG A 239 9.13 14.38 6.16
CA ARG A 239 8.94 14.53 7.62
C ARG A 239 8.99 15.99 8.09
N GLN A 240 9.60 16.90 7.33
CA GLN A 240 9.62 18.33 7.66
C GLN A 240 8.25 18.99 7.48
N PHE A 241 7.34 18.36 6.75
CA PHE A 241 6.04 18.92 6.38
C PHE A 241 4.85 18.11 6.92
N MET A 242 5.09 16.92 7.48
CA MET A 242 4.05 15.97 7.89
C MET A 242 4.28 15.50 9.32
N ASP A 243 3.18 15.47 10.09
CA ASP A 243 3.14 14.86 11.42
C ASP A 243 2.43 13.50 11.32
N SER A 244 3.22 12.44 11.26
CA SER A 244 2.72 11.07 11.11
C SER A 244 1.89 10.60 12.30
N HIS A 245 2.19 11.04 13.52
CA HIS A 245 1.41 10.68 14.70
C HIS A 245 -0.01 11.21 14.59
N ARG A 246 -0.13 12.48 14.20
CA ARG A 246 -1.44 13.08 13.95
C ARG A 246 -2.20 12.38 12.83
N ILE A 247 -1.51 12.02 11.74
CA ILE A 247 -2.14 11.29 10.63
C ILE A 247 -2.64 9.91 11.08
N MET A 248 -1.88 9.21 11.93
CA MET A 248 -2.33 7.92 12.49
C MET A 248 -3.58 8.06 13.36
N GLU A 249 -3.70 9.16 14.12
CA GLU A 249 -4.88 9.46 14.94
C GLU A 249 -6.10 9.87 14.10
N ASP A 250 -5.90 10.72 13.09
CA ASP A 250 -6.97 11.25 12.23
C ASP A 250 -7.45 10.22 11.18
N GLY A 251 -6.64 9.18 10.90
CA GLY A 251 -6.92 8.15 9.92
C GLY A 251 -6.39 8.47 8.51
N PRO A 252 -6.55 7.53 7.55
CA PRO A 252 -6.01 7.69 6.21
C PRO A 252 -6.67 8.84 5.46
N ILE A 253 -5.86 9.62 4.75
CA ILE A 253 -6.34 10.73 3.93
C ILE A 253 -6.67 10.22 2.54
N LEU A 254 -7.92 10.39 2.14
CA LEU A 254 -8.44 9.95 0.85
C LEU A 254 -7.99 10.84 -0.31
N PHE A 255 -7.62 10.20 -1.43
CA PHE A 255 -7.14 10.87 -2.65
C PHE A 255 -8.22 11.76 -3.28
N PHE A 256 -9.45 11.24 -3.40
CA PHE A 256 -10.59 12.01 -3.90
C PHE A 256 -11.31 12.69 -2.73
N ASN A 257 -11.36 14.01 -2.76
CA ASN A 257 -12.04 14.86 -1.78
C ASN A 257 -12.48 16.17 -2.44
N GLU A 258 -13.19 17.03 -1.69
CA GLU A 258 -13.72 18.29 -2.22
C GLU A 258 -12.65 19.15 -2.89
N LYS A 259 -11.43 19.22 -2.33
CA LYS A 259 -10.34 20.03 -2.88
C LYS A 259 -9.76 19.45 -4.17
N THR A 260 -9.67 18.11 -4.26
CA THR A 260 -9.13 17.46 -5.47
C THR A 260 -10.14 17.48 -6.62
N LEU A 261 -11.44 17.44 -6.32
CA LEU A 261 -12.51 17.50 -7.32
C LEU A 261 -12.85 18.91 -7.82
N GLN A 262 -12.63 19.97 -7.02
CA GLN A 262 -12.83 21.37 -7.44
C GLN A 262 -12.03 21.76 -8.70
N LYS A 263 -10.98 21.00 -9.04
CA LYS A 263 -10.14 21.21 -10.23
C LYS A 263 -10.80 20.73 -11.53
N ASN A 264 -11.68 19.73 -11.45
CA ASN A 264 -12.34 19.15 -12.62
C ASN A 264 -13.56 19.96 -13.10
N ILE A 265 -14.00 20.97 -12.34
CA ILE A 265 -15.18 21.81 -12.65
C ILE A 265 -14.81 23.03 -13.53
N LYS A 266 -13.52 23.33 -13.70
CA LYS A 266 -13.04 24.49 -14.50
C LYS A 266 -12.50 24.11 -15.90
N LYS A 267 -13.08 23.10 -16.54
CA LYS A 267 -12.86 22.82 -17.96
C LYS A 267 -14.13 22.98 -18.75
#